data_AF-Q9WVI3-F1
#
_entry.id   AF-Q9WVI3-F1
#
_cell.length_a   1.000
_cell.length_b   1.000
_cell.length_c   1.000
_cell.angle_alpha   90.00
_cell.angle_beta   90.00
_cell.angle_gamma   90.00
#
_symmetry.space_group_name_H-M   'P 1'
#
loop_
_entity.id
_entity.type
_entity.pdbx_description
1 polymer ?
#
loop_
_entity_poly.entity_id
_entity_poly.type
_entity_poly.pdbx_seq_one_letter_code
_entity_poly.pdbx_strand_id
1 'polypeptide(L)' 'TLEIGNYSFYALDNQNLRQLWDWNKHNLTITQGKRFFHYNPKLCLSEIHKMEEVSGTKGRQERNDIALKT' A
#
# COMPACT_ATOMS: atom_id res chain seq x y z
N THR A 1 7.53 -14.71 -5.99
CA THR A 1 7.27 -15.23 -4.62
C THR A 1 6.89 -14.05 -3.73
N LEU A 2 6.10 -14.27 -2.69
CA LEU A 2 5.74 -13.20 -1.74
C LEU A 2 6.90 -12.96 -0.77
N GLU A 3 7.00 -11.75 -0.24
CA GLU A 3 7.89 -11.43 0.87
C GLU A 3 7.46 -12.14 2.16
N ILE A 4 8.39 -12.26 3.11
CA ILE A 4 8.12 -12.82 4.43
C ILE A 4 6.92 -12.10 5.06
N GLY A 5 5.91 -12.86 5.49
CA GLY A 5 4.65 -12.29 5.97
C GLY A 5 3.57 -12.12 4.89
N ASN A 6 3.75 -12.78 3.74
CA ASN A 6 2.80 -12.81 2.62
C ASN A 6 2.53 -11.43 2.00
N TYR A 7 3.54 -10.55 1.94
CA TYR A 7 3.40 -9.25 1.30
C TYR A 7 3.73 -9.33 -0.19
N SER A 8 2.88 -8.71 -1.01
CA SER A 8 3.10 -8.50 -2.45
C SER A 8 3.49 -7.07 -2.80
N PHE A 9 3.30 -6.14 -1.86
CA PHE A 9 3.77 -4.76 -1.97
C PHE A 9 4.33 -4.30 -0.62
N TYR A 10 5.48 -3.65 -0.63
CA TYR A 10 6.20 -3.28 0.58
C TYR A 10 6.81 -1.89 0.42
N ALA A 11 6.35 -0.92 1.22
CA ALA A 11 6.86 0.45 1.25
C ALA A 11 7.26 0.84 2.68
N LEU A 12 8.57 0.89 2.90
CA LEU A 12 9.18 1.17 4.19
C LEU A 12 10.14 2.37 4.07
N ASP A 13 10.06 3.30 5.01
CA ASP A 13 11.04 4.39 5.21
C ASP A 13 11.23 5.34 4.02
N ASN A 14 10.13 5.69 3.32
CA ASN A 14 10.19 6.65 2.22
C ASN A 14 9.84 8.06 2.71
N GLN A 15 10.86 8.79 3.16
CA GLN A 15 10.75 10.13 3.76
C GLN A 15 10.12 11.21 2.87
N ASN A 16 10.09 10.99 1.55
CA ASN A 16 9.60 11.96 0.57
C ASN A 16 8.42 11.45 -0.27
N LEU A 17 7.99 10.21 -0.07
CA LEU A 17 6.87 9.64 -0.81
C LEU A 17 5.57 10.35 -0.40
N ARG A 18 4.88 10.92 -1.38
CA ARG A 18 3.64 11.69 -1.18
C ARG A 18 2.43 11.09 -1.88
N GLN A 19 2.68 10.42 -3.00
CA GLN A 19 1.68 9.86 -3.89
C GLN A 19 2.20 8.53 -4.42
N LEU A 20 1.30 7.58 -4.69
CA LEU A 20 1.68 6.28 -5.24
C LEU A 20 1.64 6.28 -6.78
N TRP A 21 0.47 6.54 -7.36
CA TRP A 21 0.28 6.60 -8.81
C TRP A 21 -0.76 7.66 -9.20
N ASP A 22 -0.72 8.05 -10.48
CA ASP A 22 -1.87 8.70 -11.12
C ASP A 22 -2.84 7.62 -11.60
N TRP A 23 -3.87 7.35 -10.79
CA TRP A 23 -4.85 6.28 -11.03
C TRP A 23 -5.74 6.50 -12.26
N ASN A 24 -5.73 7.70 -12.86
CA ASN A 24 -6.43 7.93 -14.13
C ASN A 24 -5.66 7.34 -15.32
N LYS A 25 -4.39 6.99 -15.13
CA LYS A 25 -3.48 6.49 -16.17
C LYS A 25 -2.93 5.10 -15.88
N HIS A 26 -3.08 4.62 -14.65
CA HIS A 26 -2.51 3.36 -14.20
C HIS A 26 -3.60 2.36 -13.84
N ASN A 27 -3.48 1.17 -14.40
CA ASN A 27 -4.24 0.00 -13.98
C ASN A 27 -3.30 -0.96 -13.27
N LEU A 28 -3.65 -1.35 -12.05
CA LEU A 28 -2.88 -2.28 -11.23
C LEU A 28 -3.83 -3.30 -10.65
N THR A 29 -3.46 -4.58 -10.69
CA THR A 29 -4.17 -5.64 -9.98
C THR A 29 -3.16 -6.41 -9.15
N ILE A 30 -3.43 -6.55 -7.84
CA ILE A 30 -2.61 -7.37 -6.96
C ILE A 30 -3.38 -8.67 -6.72
N THR A 31 -2.93 -9.74 -7.38
CA THR A 31 -3.64 -11.02 -7.41
C THR A 31 -3.65 -11.71 -6.05
N GLN A 32 -2.58 -11.58 -5.29
CA GLN A 32 -2.40 -12.24 -3.99
C GLN A 32 -1.50 -11.40 -3.06
N GLY A 33 -1.51 -11.76 -1.78
CA GLY A 33 -0.69 -11.13 -0.77
C GLY A 33 -1.26 -9.83 -0.19
N LYS A 34 -0.63 -9.41 0.91
CA LYS A 34 -0.90 -8.21 1.70
C LYS A 34 0.01 -7.08 1.24
N ARG A 35 -0.17 -5.91 1.86
CA ARG A 35 0.61 -4.70 1.53
C ARG A 35 1.08 -4.07 2.82
N PHE A 36 2.32 -3.63 2.83
CA PHE A 36 2.96 -3.09 4.03
C PHE A 36 3.35 -1.64 3.81
N PHE A 37 2.93 -0.75 4.71
CA PHE A 37 3.22 0.69 4.67
C PHE A 37 3.63 1.20 6.04
N HIS A 38 4.93 1.48 6.22
CA HIS A 38 5.48 2.02 7.48
C HIS A 38 6.52 3.10 7.20
N TYR A 39 6.56 4.12 8.06
CA TYR A 39 7.51 5.25 7.99
C TYR A 39 7.50 5.99 6.64
N ASN A 40 6.33 6.44 6.16
CA ASN A 40 6.23 7.23 4.92
C ASN A 40 5.55 8.59 5.22
N PRO A 41 6.17 9.48 6.02
CA PRO A 41 5.53 10.59 6.76
C PRO A 41 4.79 11.63 5.92
N LYS A 42 4.93 11.57 4.60
CA LYS A 42 4.29 12.51 3.65
C LYS A 42 3.24 11.82 2.78
N LEU A 43 3.04 10.51 2.93
CA LEU A 43 2.06 9.74 2.17
C LEU A 43 0.74 9.72 2.96
N CYS A 44 -0.31 10.31 2.39
CA CYS A 44 -1.61 10.32 3.03
C CYS A 44 -2.25 8.92 3.01
N LEU A 45 -2.98 8.54 4.07
CA LEU A 45 -3.77 7.30 4.12
C LEU A 45 -4.79 7.20 2.98
N SER A 46 -5.28 8.33 2.46
CA SER A 46 -6.19 8.34 1.31
C SER A 46 -5.57 7.73 0.05
N GLU A 47 -4.26 7.89 -0.16
CA GLU A 47 -3.54 7.27 -1.29
C GLU A 47 -3.51 5.74 -1.16
N ILE A 48 -3.29 5.26 0.06
CA ILE A 48 -3.26 3.82 0.35
C ILE A 48 -4.66 3.23 0.21
N HIS A 49 -5.68 3.89 0.77
CA HIS A 49 -7.10 3.50 0.59
C HIS A 49 -7.48 3.42 -0.89
N LYS A 50 -7.06 4.40 -1.69
CA LYS A 50 -7.33 4.40 -3.13
C LYS A 50 -6.66 3.23 -3.84
N MET A 51 -5.43 2.91 -3.47
CA MET A 51 -4.74 1.72 -3.96
C MET A 51 -5.51 0.44 -3.63
N GLU A 52 -6.13 0.32 -2.44
CA GLU A 52 -6.91 -0.88 -2.07
C GLU A 52 -8.12 -1.10 -2.96
N GLU A 53 -8.82 -0.01 -3.27
CA GLU A 53 -9.97 -0.02 -4.16
C GLU A 53 -9.58 -0.45 -5.57
N VAL A 54 -8.56 0.20 -6.14
CA VAL A 54 -8.17 -0.01 -7.54
C VAL A 54 -7.49 -1.36 -7.74
N SER A 55 -6.64 -1.79 -6.80
CA SER A 55 -5.86 -3.03 -6.94
C SER A 55 -6.58 -4.31 -6.51
N GLY A 56 -7.83 -4.21 -6.02
CA GLY A 56 -8.66 -5.34 -5.62
C GLY A 56 -8.22 -5.99 -4.31
N THR A 57 -7.60 -5.23 -3.42
CA THR A 57 -6.90 -5.74 -2.23
C THR A 57 -7.54 -5.36 -0.91
N LYS A 58 -8.68 -4.67 -0.95
CA LYS A 58 -9.49 -4.30 0.21
C LYS A 58 -9.79 -5.53 1.08
N GLY A 59 -9.59 -5.38 2.39
CA GLY A 59 -9.89 -6.43 3.38
C GLY A 59 -8.84 -7.54 3.49
N ARG A 60 -7.69 -7.42 2.82
CA ARG A 60 -6.59 -8.41 2.93
C ARG A 60 -5.59 -8.08 4.05
N GLN A 61 -5.66 -6.88 4.64
CA GLN A 61 -4.68 -6.33 5.59
C GLN A 61 -5.05 -6.68 7.03
N GLU A 62 -4.03 -6.87 7.85
CA GLU A 62 -4.13 -6.90 9.30
C GLU A 62 -3.87 -5.51 9.91
N ARG A 63 -4.25 -5.32 11.18
CA ARG A 63 -4.20 -4.02 11.88
C ARG A 63 -2.84 -3.31 11.83
N ASN A 64 -1.74 -4.07 11.77
CA ASN A 64 -0.39 -3.54 11.84
C ASN A 64 0.31 -3.46 10.47
N ASP A 65 -0.36 -3.84 9.39
CA ASP A 65 0.25 -3.83 8.05
C ASP A 65 0.39 -2.40 7.50
N ILE A 66 -0.50 -1.49 7.92
CA ILE A 66 -0.51 -0.07 7.56
C ILE A 66 -0.44 0.76 8.84
N ALA A 67 0.62 1.56 8.99
CA ALA A 67 0.76 2.45 10.14
C ALA A 67 -0.28 3.58 10.09
N LEU A 68 -1.01 3.81 11.20
CA LEU A 68 -1.98 4.91 11.30
C LEU A 68 -1.34 6.31 11.22
N LYS A 69 -0.06 6.39 11.59
CA LYS A 69 0.82 7.53 11.32
C LYS A 69 1.78 7.09 10.23
N THR A 70 1.29 7.10 9.00
CA THR A 70 2.14 6.92 7.83
C THR A 70 2.86 8.22 7.58
#